data_AF-A0A2G2KWS0-F1
#
_entry.id   AF-A0A2G2KWS0-F1
#
_cell.length_a   1.000
_cell.length_b   1.000
_cell.length_c   1.000
_cell.angle_alpha   90.00
_cell.angle_beta   90.00
_cell.angle_gamma   90.00
#
_symmetry.space_group_name_H-M   'P 1'
#
loop_
_entity.id
_entity.type
_entity.pdbx_description
1 polymer ?
#
loop_
_entity_poly.entity_id
_entity_poly.type
_entity_poly.pdbx_seq_one_letter_code
_entity_poly.pdbx_strand_id
1 'polypeptide(L)'
;MYKVAEEKINEGLSPFSRIFLGSISALFGFMMILIAPPTDKLIYFYLFGGFCLVIALACIFKGRIRQFLGSIIGLVLVFLSGWYLISQILNDGAMFSERSGQSIFNAILFTVFFGVPGLTYAIKTKFGFNDRSPNQ
;
A
#
# COMPACT_ATOMS: atom_id res chain seq x y z
N MET A 1 26.72 -9.25 7.52
CA MET A 1 25.35 -9.61 7.06
C MET A 1 24.38 -8.43 7.05
N TYR A 2 24.33 -7.59 8.08
CA TYR A 2 23.42 -6.42 8.13
C TYR A 2 23.62 -5.42 6.98
N LYS A 3 24.88 -5.05 6.67
CA LYS A 3 25.20 -4.11 5.59
C LYS A 3 24.77 -4.58 4.19
N VAL A 4 24.89 -5.88 3.91
CA VAL A 4 24.50 -6.47 2.61
C VAL A 4 22.98 -6.50 2.44
N ALA A 5 22.25 -6.74 3.53
CA ALA A 5 20.79 -6.65 3.53
C ALA A 5 20.32 -5.20 3.32
N GLU A 6 20.98 -4.24 3.96
CA GLU A 6 20.69 -2.81 3.81
C GLU A 6 20.94 -2.31 2.37
N GLU A 7 22.01 -2.77 1.74
CA GLU A 7 22.36 -2.47 0.35
C GLU A 7 21.32 -3.02 -0.64
N LYS A 8 20.90 -4.28 -0.44
CA LYS A 8 19.83 -4.92 -1.25
C LYS A 8 18.46 -4.29 -1.04
N ILE A 9 18.16 -3.81 0.17
CA ILE A 9 16.93 -3.07 0.48
C ILE A 9 16.95 -1.70 -0.22
N ASN A 10 18.12 -1.04 -0.28
CA ASN A 10 18.29 0.25 -0.95
C ASN A 10 18.28 0.15 -2.49
N GLU A 11 18.75 -0.96 -3.08
CA GLU A 11 18.56 -1.22 -4.53
C GLU A 11 17.07 -1.24 -4.92
N GLY A 12 16.19 -1.59 -3.97
CA GLY A 12 14.76 -1.70 -4.14
C GLY A 12 14.36 -2.83 -5.10
N LEU A 13 13.08 -2.83 -5.50
CA LEU A 13 12.57 -3.86 -6.43
C LEU A 13 13.30 -3.85 -7.77
N SER A 14 13.66 -5.05 -8.24
CA SER A 14 14.24 -5.26 -9.57
C SER A 14 13.32 -4.71 -10.68
N PRO A 15 13.87 -4.28 -11.83
CA PRO A 15 13.06 -3.77 -12.94
C PRO A 15 12.01 -4.78 -13.42
N PHE A 16 12.39 -6.06 -13.48
CA PHE A 16 11.50 -7.15 -13.86
C PHE A 16 10.34 -7.30 -12.88
N SER A 17 10.62 -7.31 -11.57
CA SER A 17 9.58 -7.40 -10.53
C SER A 17 8.61 -6.23 -10.60
N ARG A 18 9.07 -5.01 -10.93
CA ARG A 18 8.18 -3.84 -11.07
C ARG A 18 7.24 -3.98 -12.25
N ILE A 19 7.73 -4.44 -13.39
CA ILE A 19 6.89 -4.64 -14.58
C ILE A 19 5.85 -5.73 -14.30
N PHE A 20 6.26 -6.82 -13.65
CA PHE A 20 5.35 -7.92 -13.31
C PHE A 20 4.29 -7.52 -12.28
N LEU A 21 4.68 -6.85 -11.18
CA LEU A 21 3.73 -6.32 -10.20
C LEU A 21 2.80 -5.27 -10.81
N GLY A 22 3.34 -4.39 -11.65
CA GLY A 22 2.58 -3.36 -12.34
C GLY A 22 1.55 -3.93 -13.30
N SER A 23 1.92 -4.95 -14.10
CA SER A 23 1.00 -5.59 -15.05
C SER A 23 -0.15 -6.32 -14.34
N ILE A 24 0.17 -7.08 -13.30
CA ILE A 24 -0.86 -7.77 -12.50
C ILE A 24 -1.78 -6.74 -11.82
N SER A 25 -1.22 -5.70 -11.19
CA SER A 25 -2.02 -4.67 -10.53
C SER A 25 -2.91 -3.90 -11.51
N ALA A 26 -2.40 -3.60 -12.72
CA ALA A 26 -3.17 -2.96 -13.76
C ALA A 26 -4.33 -3.85 -14.24
N LEU A 27 -4.08 -5.15 -14.42
CA LEU A 27 -5.10 -6.10 -14.84
C LEU A 27 -6.21 -6.25 -13.80
N PHE A 28 -5.85 -6.37 -12.52
CA PHE A 28 -6.82 -6.38 -11.41
C PHE A 28 -7.61 -5.08 -11.33
N GLY A 29 -6.95 -3.93 -11.43
CA GLY A 29 -7.61 -2.62 -11.39
C GLY A 29 -8.61 -2.45 -12.53
N PHE A 30 -8.22 -2.83 -13.75
CA PHE A 30 -9.08 -2.75 -14.93
C PHE A 30 -10.28 -3.71 -14.85
N MET A 31 -10.05 -4.96 -14.42
CA MET A 31 -11.12 -5.94 -14.20
C MET A 31 -12.15 -5.44 -13.17
N MET A 32 -11.70 -4.87 -12.05
CA MET A 32 -12.58 -4.36 -11.00
C MET A 32 -13.44 -3.17 -11.47
N ILE A 33 -12.89 -2.32 -12.35
CA ILE A 33 -13.62 -1.18 -12.93
C ILE A 33 -14.66 -1.64 -13.95
N LEU A 34 -14.34 -2.63 -14.78
CA LEU A 34 -15.25 -3.14 -15.82
C LEU A 34 -16.38 -4.00 -15.28
N ILE A 35 -16.10 -4.81 -14.26
CA ILE A 35 -17.05 -5.77 -13.69
C ILE A 35 -17.89 -5.13 -12.57
N ALA A 36 -17.57 -3.90 -12.15
CA ALA A 36 -18.19 -3.22 -11.01
C ALA A 36 -19.73 -3.37 -11.04
N PRO A 37 -20.32 -4.15 -10.11
CA PRO A 37 -21.76 -4.35 -10.09
C PRO A 37 -22.45 -3.07 -9.62
N PRO A 38 -23.59 -2.67 -10.21
CA PRO A 38 -24.36 -1.49 -9.81
C PRO A 38 -25.11 -1.76 -8.50
N THR A 39 -24.35 -1.90 -7.42
CA THR A 39 -24.83 -2.19 -6.07
C THR A 39 -24.35 -1.08 -5.13
N ASP A 40 -24.87 -1.03 -3.91
CA ASP A 40 -24.46 -0.04 -2.89
C ASP A 40 -22.96 -0.09 -2.54
N LYS A 41 -22.26 -1.16 -2.93
CA LYS A 41 -20.82 -1.35 -2.72
C LYS A 41 -19.95 -0.87 -3.89
N LEU A 42 -20.56 -0.32 -4.93
CA LEU A 42 -19.88 0.16 -6.15
C LEU A 42 -18.70 1.09 -5.85
N ILE A 43 -18.84 1.97 -4.85
CA ILE A 43 -17.80 2.91 -4.45
C ILE A 43 -16.51 2.18 -4.01
N TYR A 44 -16.62 1.04 -3.34
CA TYR A 44 -15.47 0.26 -2.87
C TYR A 44 -14.75 -0.44 -4.01
N PHE A 45 -15.47 -0.92 -5.02
CA PHE A 45 -14.87 -1.51 -6.22
C PHE A 45 -14.06 -0.48 -7.01
N TYR A 46 -14.60 0.73 -7.20
CA TYR A 46 -13.86 1.80 -7.87
C TYR A 46 -12.67 2.31 -7.07
N LEU A 47 -12.81 2.48 -5.74
CA LEU A 47 -11.70 2.88 -4.88
C LEU A 47 -10.57 1.85 -4.90
N PHE A 48 -10.91 0.56 -4.78
CA PHE A 48 -9.92 -0.51 -4.84
C PHE A 48 -9.27 -0.61 -6.22
N GLY A 49 -10.06 -0.55 -7.29
CA GLY A 49 -9.54 -0.56 -8.66
C GLY A 49 -8.62 0.63 -8.94
N GLY A 50 -9.01 1.83 -8.50
CA GLY A 50 -8.19 3.04 -8.57
C GLY A 50 -6.88 2.91 -7.80
N PHE A 51 -6.92 2.34 -6.59
CA PHE A 51 -5.72 2.06 -5.81
C PHE A 51 -4.76 1.10 -6.53
N CYS A 52 -5.28 0.04 -7.14
CA CYS A 52 -4.48 -0.88 -7.96
C CYS A 52 -3.83 -0.18 -9.16
N LEU A 53 -4.55 0.73 -9.82
CA LEU A 53 -3.99 1.54 -10.91
C LEU A 53 -2.89 2.49 -10.42
N VAL A 54 -3.06 3.12 -9.26
CA VAL A 54 -2.02 3.97 -8.65
C VAL A 54 -0.75 3.15 -8.36
N ILE A 55 -0.88 1.91 -7.88
CA ILE A 55 0.25 0.98 -7.72
C ILE A 55 0.92 0.69 -9.06
N ALA A 56 0.13 0.38 -10.09
CA ALA A 56 0.65 0.11 -11.43
C ALA A 56 1.44 1.33 -11.97
N LEU A 57 0.90 2.55 -11.80
CA LEU A 57 1.59 3.77 -12.17
C LEU A 57 2.88 3.97 -11.36
N ALA A 58 2.86 3.69 -10.05
CA ALA A 58 4.06 3.75 -9.21
C ALA A 58 5.15 2.75 -9.63
N CYS A 59 4.77 1.63 -10.25
CA CYS A 59 5.71 0.66 -10.81
C CYS A 59 6.31 1.10 -12.15
N ILE A 60 5.56 1.82 -12.98
CA ILE A 60 5.99 2.27 -14.32
C ILE A 60 6.80 3.57 -14.25
N PHE A 61 6.32 4.56 -13.47
CA PHE A 61 6.99 5.84 -13.37
C PHE A 61 8.30 5.75 -12.59
N LYS A 62 9.25 6.63 -12.92
CA LYS A 62 10.54 6.78 -12.25
C LYS A 62 10.70 8.20 -11.69
N GLY A 63 11.61 8.37 -10.74
CA GLY A 63 11.92 9.68 -10.14
C GLY A 63 10.84 10.21 -9.20
N ARG A 64 10.58 11.52 -9.28
CA ARG A 64 9.71 12.27 -8.35
C ARG A 64 8.27 11.77 -8.33
N ILE A 65 7.72 11.42 -9.49
CA ILE A 65 6.34 10.92 -9.63
C ILE A 65 6.16 9.61 -8.85
N ARG A 66 7.16 8.71 -8.91
CA ARG A 66 7.13 7.45 -8.16
C ARG A 66 7.12 7.68 -6.65
N GLN A 67 7.91 8.65 -6.17
CA GLN A 67 7.95 9.00 -4.76
C GLN A 67 6.59 9.55 -4.30
N PHE A 68 5.99 10.45 -5.10
CA PHE A 68 4.66 11.01 -4.81
C PHE A 68 3.58 9.93 -4.78
N LEU A 69 3.50 9.07 -5.81
CA LEU A 69 2.54 7.96 -5.85
C LEU A 69 2.78 6.96 -4.71
N GLY A 70 4.04 6.67 -4.39
CA GLY A 70 4.39 5.83 -3.24
C GLY A 70 3.97 6.45 -1.90
N SER A 71 4.09 7.77 -1.73
CA SER A 71 3.60 8.47 -0.54
C SER A 71 2.07 8.40 -0.45
N ILE A 72 1.35 8.54 -1.57
CA ILE A 72 -0.11 8.39 -1.61
C ILE A 72 -0.50 6.97 -1.19
N ILE A 73 0.13 5.94 -1.77
CA ILE A 73 -0.12 4.54 -1.44
C ILE A 73 0.14 4.31 0.06
N GLY A 74 1.27 4.79 0.57
CA GLY A 74 1.63 4.69 1.98
C GLY A 74 0.61 5.36 2.90
N LEU A 75 0.15 6.56 2.56
CA LEU A 75 -0.84 7.30 3.35
C LEU A 75 -2.20 6.61 3.35
N VAL A 76 -2.62 6.08 2.20
CA VAL A 76 -3.85 5.28 2.09
C VAL A 76 -3.76 4.03 2.98
N LEU A 77 -2.63 3.32 2.97
CA LEU A 77 -2.40 2.15 3.83
C LEU A 77 -2.42 2.51 5.31
N VAL A 78 -1.78 3.62 5.71
CA VAL A 78 -1.81 4.13 7.09
C VAL A 78 -3.21 4.46 7.54
N PHE A 79 -3.97 5.15 6.68
CA PHE A 79 -5.35 5.51 6.97
C PHE A 79 -6.23 4.27 7.11
N LEU A 80 -6.14 3.32 6.17
CA LEU A 80 -6.86 2.04 6.23
C LEU A 80 -6.49 1.24 7.48
N SER A 81 -5.20 1.16 7.82
CA SER A 81 -4.76 0.40 8.99
C SER A 81 -5.17 1.05 10.30
N GLY A 82 -5.06 2.38 10.39
CA GLY A 82 -5.52 3.14 11.54
C GLY A 82 -7.04 3.03 11.72
N TRP A 83 -7.80 3.18 10.63
CA TRP A 83 -9.25 3.01 10.65
C TRP A 83 -9.65 1.60 11.08
N TYR A 84 -9.00 0.57 10.53
CA TYR A 84 -9.26 -0.81 10.91
C TYR A 84 -8.98 -1.04 12.40
N LEU A 85 -7.83 -0.57 12.91
CA LEU A 85 -7.49 -0.69 14.33
C LEU A 85 -8.47 0.04 15.24
N ILE A 86 -8.81 1.29 14.93
CA ILE A 86 -9.79 2.08 15.68
C ILE A 86 -11.16 1.40 15.66
N SER A 87 -11.59 0.87 14.51
CA SER A 87 -12.86 0.17 14.39
C SER A 87 -12.91 -1.09 15.25
N GLN A 88 -11.82 -1.85 15.37
CA GLN A 88 -11.77 -3.03 16.22
C GLN A 88 -11.73 -2.67 17.71
N ILE A 89 -11.07 -1.57 18.09
CA ILE A 89 -11.02 -1.11 19.47
C ILE A 89 -12.37 -0.53 19.92
N LEU A 90 -13.03 0.27 19.08
CA LEU A 90 -14.28 0.94 19.44
C LEU A 90 -15.51 0.01 19.39
N ASN A 91 -15.50 -1.01 18.54
CA ASN A 91 -16.62 -1.95 18.41
C ASN A 91 -16.43 -3.23 19.24
N ASP A 92 -15.55 -3.20 20.25
CA ASP A 92 -15.28 -4.33 21.15
C ASP A 92 -14.90 -5.62 20.40
N GLY A 93 -14.03 -5.47 19.40
CA GLY A 93 -13.58 -6.55 18.53
C GLY A 93 -12.85 -7.64 19.31
N ALA A 94 -13.02 -8.90 18.88
CA ALA A 94 -12.35 -10.02 19.51
C ALA A 94 -10.82 -9.83 19.51
N MET A 95 -10.17 -10.08 20.65
CA MET A 95 -8.69 -10.04 20.78
C MET A 95 -8.03 -11.02 19.79
N PHE A 96 -8.58 -12.23 19.72
CA PHE A 96 -8.19 -13.28 18.79
C PHE A 96 -9.45 -13.83 18.11
N SER A 97 -9.43 -13.88 16.79
CA SER A 97 -10.48 -14.52 16.00
C SER A 97 -9.97 -15.85 15.45
N GLU A 98 -10.88 -16.69 14.97
CA GLU A 98 -10.51 -17.79 14.08
C GLU A 98 -9.73 -17.29 12.84
N ARG A 99 -9.09 -18.24 12.12
CA ARG A 99 -8.29 -17.97 10.93
C ARG A 99 -9.05 -17.03 9.97
N SER A 100 -8.47 -15.84 9.71
CA SER A 100 -9.04 -14.78 8.86
C SER A 100 -10.22 -13.97 9.42
N GLY A 101 -10.57 -14.10 10.70
CA GLY A 101 -11.58 -13.24 11.32
C GLY A 101 -11.08 -11.81 11.57
N GLN A 102 -12.03 -10.89 11.74
CA GLN A 102 -11.75 -9.55 12.21
C GLN A 102 -11.32 -9.63 13.67
N SER A 103 -10.11 -9.15 13.98
CA SER A 103 -9.58 -9.14 15.34
C SER A 103 -8.63 -7.98 15.56
N ILE A 104 -8.50 -7.57 16.82
CA ILE A 104 -7.56 -6.54 17.25
C ILE A 104 -6.13 -6.96 16.89
N PHE A 105 -5.77 -8.23 17.08
CA PHE A 105 -4.44 -8.73 16.72
C PHE A 105 -4.15 -8.59 15.22
N ASN A 106 -5.08 -8.97 14.34
CA ASN A 106 -4.92 -8.79 12.90
C ASN A 106 -4.82 -7.31 12.51
N ALA A 107 -5.54 -6.42 13.20
CA ALA A 107 -5.46 -4.98 12.98
C ALA A 107 -4.11 -4.38 13.40
N ILE A 108 -3.56 -4.84 14.52
CA ILE A 108 -2.20 -4.47 14.97
C ILE A 108 -1.17 -4.94 13.95
N LEU A 109 -1.24 -6.20 13.51
CA LEU A 109 -0.33 -6.73 12.49
C LEU A 109 -0.42 -5.93 11.20
N PHE A 110 -1.63 -5.66 10.71
CA PHE A 110 -1.81 -4.86 9.50
C PHE A 110 -1.21 -3.45 9.64
N THR A 111 -1.37 -2.82 10.80
CA THR A 111 -0.78 -1.50 11.10
C THR A 111 0.74 -1.54 11.15
N VAL A 112 1.33 -2.57 11.76
CA VAL A 112 2.79 -2.70 11.87
C VAL A 112 3.43 -3.01 10.51
N PHE A 113 2.85 -3.94 9.75
CA PHE A 113 3.44 -4.41 8.49
C PHE A 113 3.16 -3.51 7.28
N PHE A 114 2.05 -2.76 7.28
CA PHE A 114 1.69 -1.89 6.16
C PHE A 114 1.64 -0.41 6.56
N GLY A 115 1.07 -0.09 7.72
CA GLY A 115 0.95 1.28 8.21
C GLY A 115 2.30 1.92 8.51
N VAL A 116 3.11 1.34 9.41
CA VAL A 116 4.42 1.88 9.79
C VAL A 116 5.33 2.12 8.57
N PRO A 117 5.61 1.13 7.68
CA PRO A 117 6.46 1.38 6.53
C PRO A 117 5.84 2.39 5.55
N GLY A 118 4.51 2.42 5.39
CA GLY A 118 3.81 3.42 4.59
C GLY A 118 4.02 4.84 5.11
N LEU A 119 3.89 5.04 6.42
CA LEU A 119 4.10 6.33 7.09
C LEU A 119 5.56 6.75 7.01
N THR A 120 6.48 5.84 7.34
CA THR A 120 7.93 6.11 7.26
C THR A 120 8.33 6.48 5.84
N TYR A 121 7.79 5.79 4.82
CA TYR A 121 8.05 6.11 3.42
C TYR A 121 7.54 7.52 3.06
N ALA A 122 6.30 7.84 3.41
CA ALA A 122 5.70 9.15 3.13
C ALA A 122 6.48 10.30 3.78
N ILE A 123 6.90 10.14 5.04
CA ILE A 123 7.71 11.13 5.76
C ILE A 123 9.11 11.26 5.14
N LYS A 124 9.79 10.15 4.84
CA LYS A 124 11.16 10.16 4.29
C LYS A 124 11.23 10.77 2.90
N THR A 125 10.23 10.51 2.06
CA THR A 125 10.17 11.02 0.68
C THR A 125 9.59 12.44 0.59
N LYS A 126 8.94 12.93 1.67
CA LYS A 126 8.26 14.24 1.72
C LYS A 126 7.43 14.50 0.46
N PHE A 127 6.63 13.53 0.00
CA PHE A 127 5.83 13.64 -1.23
C PHE A 127 6.64 14.01 -2.49
N GLY A 128 7.90 13.60 -2.57
CA GLY A 128 8.78 13.92 -3.68
C GLY A 128 9.36 15.33 -3.67
N PHE A 129 9.26 16.06 -2.55
CA PHE A 129 9.98 17.34 -2.35
C PHE A 129 11.39 17.16 -1.79
N ASN A 130 11.79 15.92 -1.46
CA ASN A 130 13.14 15.63 -1.02
C ASN A 130 14.01 15.29 -2.25
N ASP A 131 14.94 16.19 -2.62
CA ASP A 131 15.90 15.97 -3.72
C ASP A 131 16.87 14.81 -3.46
N ARG A 132 16.90 14.29 -2.24
CA ARG A 132 17.51 12.99 -1.95
C ARG A 132 16.60 11.89 -2.50
N SER A 133 16.79 11.61 -3.79
CA SER A 133 16.47 10.29 -4.32
C SER A 133 17.00 9.25 -3.33
N PRO A 134 16.19 8.31 -2.81
CA PRO A 134 16.70 7.22 -1.98
C PRO A 134 17.66 6.27 -2.73
N ASN A 135 18.04 6.63 -3.97
CA ASN A 135 18.95 5.93 -4.85
C ASN A 135 20.17 6.80 -5.27
N GLN A 136 20.66 7.66 -4.38
CA GLN A 136 22.05 8.14 -4.42
C GLN A 136 22.74 7.78 -3.12
#